data_AF-A0A4Y8C6P6-F1
#
_entry.id   AF-A0A4Y8C6P6-F1
#
_cell.length_a   1.000
_cell.length_b   1.000
_cell.length_c   1.000
_cell.angle_alpha   90.00
_cell.angle_beta   90.00
_cell.angle_gamma   90.00
#
_symmetry.space_group_name_H-M   'P 1'
#
loop_
_entity.id
_entity.type
_entity.pdbx_description
1 polymer ?
#
loop_
_entity_poly.entity_id
_entity_poly.type
_entity_poly.pdbx_seq_one_letter_code
_entity_poly.pdbx_strand_id
1 'polypeptide(L)'
;VQFFQNDKTLDTSNLYNLLDKIGHIPLPPYIKRENEKSDLKDYQSIFAKNLGAVAAPTASLHFSETMLENLRKKHEIYHLT
;
A
#
# COMPACT_ATOMS: atom_id res chain seq x y z
N VAL A 1 -6.08 12.74 14.78
CA VAL A 1 -5.83 11.50 15.58
C VAL A 1 -4.44 11.61 16.18
N GLN A 2 -4.25 11.20 17.44
CA GLN A 2 -2.94 11.17 18.09
C GLN A 2 -2.57 9.72 18.41
N PHE A 3 -1.32 9.34 18.18
CA PHE A 3 -0.80 8.01 18.47
C PHE A 3 0.16 8.08 19.65
N PHE A 4 0.18 7.02 20.47
CA PHE A 4 0.97 6.99 21.69
C PHE A 4 1.71 5.65 21.81
N GLN A 5 2.92 5.69 22.35
CA GLN A 5 3.69 4.53 22.78
C GLN A 5 4.25 4.81 24.17
N ASN A 6 3.94 3.96 25.15
CA ASN A 6 4.35 4.12 26.56
C ASN A 6 4.04 5.54 27.09
N ASP A 7 2.77 5.97 26.91
CA ASP A 7 2.25 7.28 27.31
C ASP A 7 2.90 8.52 26.67
N LYS A 8 3.79 8.33 25.67
CA LYS A 8 4.39 9.41 24.88
C LYS A 8 3.73 9.51 23.52
N THR A 9 3.40 10.74 23.10
CA THR A 9 2.90 11.01 21.75
C THR A 9 3.97 10.68 20.71
N LEU A 10 3.58 9.97 19.65
CA LEU A 10 4.44 9.67 18.51
C LEU A 10 4.28 10.75 17.45
N ASP A 11 5.40 11.29 16.97
CA ASP A 11 5.42 12.02 15.71
C ASP A 11 5.27 11.06 14.52
N THR A 12 5.02 11.63 13.33
CA THR A 12 4.77 10.87 12.10
C THR A 12 5.92 9.94 11.74
N SER A 13 7.17 10.37 11.91
CA SER A 13 8.36 9.57 11.56
C SER A 13 8.51 8.37 12.49
N ASN A 14 8.33 8.58 13.79
CA ASN A 14 8.36 7.53 14.80
C ASN A 14 7.17 6.58 14.67
N LEU A 15 6.00 7.09 14.28
CA LEU A 15 4.85 6.27 13.93
C LEU A 15 5.15 5.36 12.74
N TYR A 16 5.70 5.87 11.64
CA TYR A 16 6.06 5.05 10.47
C TYR A 16 7.13 4.01 10.81
N ASN A 17 8.17 4.39 11.56
CA ASN A 17 9.19 3.44 12.02
C ASN A 17 8.61 2.32 12.90
N LEU A 18 7.57 2.62 13.70
CA LEU A 18 6.88 1.62 14.50
C LEU A 18 6.04 0.71 13.60
N LEU A 19 5.26 1.28 12.67
CA LEU A 19 4.43 0.53 11.72
C LEU A 19 5.28 -0.36 10.81
N ASP A 20 6.45 0.08 10.36
CA ASP A 20 7.36 -0.76 9.58
C ASP A 20 7.90 -1.97 10.37
N LYS A 21 7.99 -1.85 11.71
CA LYS A 21 8.44 -2.95 12.57
C LYS A 21 7.35 -3.95 12.91
N ILE A 22 6.11 -3.49 13.08
CA ILE A 22 4.99 -4.33 13.57
C ILE A 22 3.95 -4.64 12.49
N GLY A 23 4.04 -3.98 11.33
CA GLY A 23 3.11 -4.10 10.23
C GLY A 23 3.31 -5.38 9.44
N HIS A 24 2.22 -5.89 8.89
CA HIS A 24 2.20 -7.07 8.03
C HIS A 24 1.44 -6.78 6.75
N ILE A 25 1.77 -7.50 5.68
CA ILE A 25 1.03 -7.39 4.41
C ILE A 25 -0.34 -8.02 4.62
N PRO A 26 -1.44 -7.29 4.33
CA PRO A 26 -2.78 -7.80 4.50
C PRO A 26 -3.12 -8.79 3.37
N LEU A 27 -2.66 -10.03 3.50
CA LEU A 27 -2.99 -11.10 2.56
C LEU A 27 -4.51 -11.37 2.56
N PRO A 28 -5.11 -11.64 1.39
CA PRO A 28 -6.50 -12.03 1.29
C PRO A 28 -6.80 -13.27 2.14
N PRO A 29 -7.99 -13.39 2.73
CA PRO A 29 -8.31 -14.43 3.71
C PRO A 29 -8.25 -15.86 3.15
N TYR A 30 -8.23 -16.03 1.82
CA TYR A 30 -8.08 -17.32 1.16
C TYR A 30 -6.61 -17.79 1.06
N ILE A 31 -5.63 -16.91 1.28
CA ILE A 31 -4.21 -17.27 1.33
C ILE A 31 -3.87 -17.67 2.77
N LYS A 32 -3.75 -18.98 3.01
CA LYS A 32 -3.52 -19.56 4.35
C LYS A 32 -2.03 -19.75 4.66
N ARG A 33 -1.25 -18.68 4.57
CA ARG A 33 0.16 -18.64 4.95
C ARG A 33 0.52 -17.27 5.52
N GLU A 34 1.63 -17.21 6.23
CA GLU A 34 2.26 -15.93 6.62
C GLU A 34 2.74 -15.16 5.39
N ASN A 35 2.88 -13.84 5.55
CA ASN A 35 3.45 -13.01 4.51
C ASN A 35 4.96 -13.23 4.37
N GLU A 36 5.42 -13.18 3.13
CA GLU A 36 6.81 -13.30 2.73
C GLU A 36 7.30 -11.97 2.14
N LYS A 37 8.61 -11.83 1.96
CA LYS A 37 9.20 -10.60 1.42
C LYS A 37 8.71 -10.27 0.00
N SER A 38 8.34 -11.28 -0.78
CA SER A 38 7.76 -11.12 -2.12
C SER A 38 6.39 -10.42 -2.08
N ASP A 39 5.59 -10.68 -1.04
CA ASP A 39 4.25 -10.09 -0.92
C ASP A 39 4.32 -8.56 -0.79
N LEU A 40 5.42 -8.01 -0.24
CA LEU A 40 5.63 -6.56 -0.21
C LEU A 40 5.57 -5.96 -1.61
N LYS A 41 6.12 -6.66 -2.61
CA LYS A 41 6.10 -6.22 -4.00
C LYS A 41 4.74 -6.50 -4.64
N ASP A 42 4.16 -7.67 -4.39
CA ASP A 42 2.93 -8.11 -5.06
C ASP A 42 1.69 -7.34 -4.58
N TYR A 43 1.70 -6.85 -3.34
CA TYR A 43 0.61 -6.08 -2.74
C TYR A 43 0.85 -4.57 -2.73
N GLN A 44 1.95 -4.11 -3.34
CA GLN A 44 2.19 -2.69 -3.61
C GLN A 44 1.67 -2.33 -5.01
N SER A 45 0.50 -1.69 -5.09
CA SER A 45 -0.04 -1.26 -6.38
C SER A 45 0.80 -0.15 -7.02
N ILE A 46 0.80 -0.07 -8.36
CA ILE A 46 1.45 1.02 -9.12
C ILE A 46 0.90 2.42 -8.79
N PHE A 47 -0.27 2.50 -8.15
CA PHE A 47 -0.91 3.76 -7.76
C PHE A 47 -0.52 4.22 -6.35
N ALA A 48 0.20 3.40 -5.58
CA ALA A 48 0.56 3.72 -4.21
C ALA A 48 1.76 4.70 -4.17
N LYS A 49 1.46 5.99 -4.08
CA LYS A 49 2.45 7.09 -4.17
C LYS A 49 3.03 7.55 -2.84
N ASN A 50 2.31 7.32 -1.73
CA ASN A 50 2.65 7.84 -0.41
C ASN A 50 2.90 6.70 0.57
N LEU A 51 3.80 6.91 1.55
CA LEU A 51 3.94 6.01 2.68
C LEU A 51 2.61 5.90 3.44
N GLY A 52 2.28 4.68 3.85
CA GLY A 52 0.97 4.38 4.45
C GLY A 52 -0.19 4.33 3.44
N ALA A 53 0.06 4.44 2.13
CA ALA A 53 -0.95 4.11 1.14
C ALA A 53 -1.31 2.62 1.25
N VAL A 54 -2.45 2.35 1.86
CA VAL A 54 -3.02 1.01 1.92
C VAL A 54 -3.94 0.86 0.72
N ALA A 55 -3.87 -0.27 0.02
CA ALA A 55 -4.72 -0.51 -1.12
C ALA A 55 -6.20 -0.40 -0.73
N ALA A 56 -6.85 0.67 -1.18
CA ALA A 56 -8.25 0.64 -1.59
C ALA A 56 -8.19 0.74 -3.12
N PRO A 57 -8.73 -0.17 -3.96
CA PRO A 57 -9.41 -1.45 -3.78
C PRO A 57 -8.62 -2.64 -4.41
N THR A 58 -9.12 -3.87 -4.36
CA THR A 58 -8.54 -5.07 -5.03
C THR A 58 -8.25 -4.87 -6.53
N ALA A 59 -8.99 -3.97 -7.19
CA ALA A 59 -8.84 -3.70 -8.61
C ALA A 59 -7.48 -3.08 -8.99
N SER A 60 -6.83 -2.36 -8.08
CA SER A 60 -5.55 -1.68 -8.38
C SER A 60 -4.42 -2.66 -8.69
N LEU A 61 -4.49 -3.88 -8.14
CA LEU A 61 -3.48 -4.92 -8.35
C LEU A 61 -3.53 -5.55 -9.75
N HIS A 62 -4.57 -5.29 -10.54
CA HIS A 62 -4.66 -5.76 -11.92
C HIS A 62 -3.92 -4.87 -12.92
N PHE A 63 -3.43 -3.71 -12.51
CA PHE A 63 -2.75 -2.78 -13.40
C PHE A 63 -1.23 -2.86 -13.26
N SER A 64 -0.55 -2.85 -14.41
CA SER A 64 0.89 -2.65 -14.51
C SER A 64 1.20 -1.30 -15.14
N GLU A 65 2.42 -0.80 -14.92
CA GLU A 65 2.87 0.48 -15.51
C GLU A 65 2.74 0.46 -17.03
N THR A 66 3.19 -0.63 -17.67
CA THR A 66 3.07 -0.84 -19.12
C THR A 66 1.63 -0.86 -19.61
N MET A 67 0.70 -1.44 -18.84
CA MET A 67 -0.72 -1.42 -19.19
C MET A 67 -1.27 0.01 -19.16
N LEU A 68 -0.90 0.78 -18.12
CA LEU A 68 -1.32 2.17 -17.96
C LEU A 68 -0.76 3.05 -19.09
N GLU A 69 0.51 2.86 -19.46
CA GLU A 69 1.14 3.53 -20.61
C GLU A 69 0.40 3.22 -21.92
N ASN A 70 0.00 1.97 -22.14
CA ASN A 70 -0.76 1.58 -23.33
C ASN A 70 -2.17 2.18 -23.34
N LEU A 71 -2.83 2.29 -22.18
CA LEU A 71 -4.13 2.95 -22.05
C LEU A 71 -4.03 4.45 -22.37
N ARG A 72 -2.98 5.14 -21.88
CA ARG A 72 -2.74 6.57 -22.15
C ARG A 72 -2.61 6.91 -23.63
N LYS A 73 -2.20 5.95 -24.47
CA LYS A 73 -2.13 6.15 -25.93
C LYS A 73 -3.50 6.23 -26.60
N LYS A 74 -4.56 5.74 -25.95
CA LYS A 74 -5.91 5.61 -26.52
C LYS A 74 -6.99 6.35 -25.72
N HIS A 75 -6.73 6.65 -24.45
CA HIS A 75 -7.72 7.20 -23.52
C HIS A 75 -7.09 8.24 -22.60
N GLU A 76 -7.88 9.25 -22.26
CA GLU A 76 -7.53 10.20 -21.19
C GLU A 76 -7.63 9.52 -19.82
N ILE A 77 -6.69 9.83 -18.93
CA ILE A 77 -6.64 9.26 -17.59
C ILE A 77 -6.80 10.37 -16.55
N TYR A 78 -7.79 10.19 -15.69
CA TYR A 78 -8.10 11.08 -14.57
C TYR A 78 -7.78 10.38 -13.25
N HIS A 79 -7.18 11.10 -12.30
CA HIS A 79 -6.95 10.61 -10.94
C HIS A 79 -7.84 11.42 -10.00
N LEU A 80 -8.62 10.72 -9.19
CA LEU A 80 -9.48 11.30 -8.16
C LEU A 80 -8.89 10.93 -6.80
N THR A 81 -9.04 11.80 -5.80
CA THR A 81 -8.55 11.59 -4.43
C THR A 81 -9.63 11.99 -3.44
#